data_AF-A0A8S3AHA7-F1
#
_entry.id   AF-A0A8S3AHA7-F1
#
_cell.length_a   1.000
_cell.length_b   1.000
_cell.length_c   1.000
_cell.angle_alpha   90.00
_cell.angle_beta   90.00
_cell.angle_gamma   90.00
#
_symmetry.space_group_name_H-M   'P 1'
#
loop_
_entity.id
_entity.type
_entity.pdbx_description
1 polymer ?
#
loop_
_entity_poly.entity_id
_entity_poly.type
_entity_poly.pdbx_seq_one_letter_code
_entity_poly.pdbx_strand_id
1 'polypeptide(L)' 'ANNLGGMFVWSLDMDDFNGAFCNNGTYPFIKNSLALLPTNLPSYI' A
#
# COMPACT_ATOMS: atom_id res chain seq x y z
N ALA A 1 -13.68 -5.14 -16.85
CA ALA A 1 -12.92 -4.35 -15.86
C ALA A 1 -13.92 -3.56 -15.03
N ASN A 2 -13.72 -3.49 -13.71
CA ASN A 2 -14.71 -2.89 -12.80
C ASN A 2 -14.66 -1.35 -12.74
N ASN A 3 -13.73 -0.70 -13.46
CA ASN A 3 -13.58 0.77 -13.58
C ASN A 3 -13.74 1.51 -12.24
N LEU A 4 -13.16 0.96 -11.17
CA LEU A 4 -13.20 1.55 -9.84
C LEU A 4 -12.19 2.70 -9.75
N GLY A 5 -12.52 3.73 -8.96
CA GLY A 5 -11.66 4.91 -8.80
C GLY A 5 -10.45 4.71 -7.89
N GLY A 6 -10.36 3.59 -7.18
CA GLY A 6 -9.23 3.31 -6.28
C GLY A 6 -9.52 2.21 -5.26
N MET A 7 -8.76 2.24 -4.18
CA MET A 7 -8.85 1.30 -3.06
C MET A 7 -8.93 2.08 -1.74
N PHE A 8 -9.70 1.56 -0.79
CA PHE A 8 -9.75 2.04 0.58
C PHE A 8 -9.16 0.96 1.49
N VAL A 9 -8.38 1.38 2.49
CA VAL A 9 -7.73 0.47 3.45
C VAL A 9 -8.21 0.78 4.84
N TRP A 10 -8.73 -0.25 5.51
CA TRP A 10 -9.07 -0.22 6.92
C TRP A 10 -8.38 -1.40 7.61
N SER A 11 -7.38 -1.21 8.47
CA SER A 11 -6.77 0.05 8.91
C SER A 11 -5.25 0.03 8.70
N LEU A 12 -4.65 1.23 8.68
CA LEU A 12 -3.23 1.40 8.41
C LEU A 12 -2.35 0.80 9.51
N ASP A 13 -2.81 0.82 10.76
CA ASP A 13 -2.12 0.28 11.93
C ASP A 13 -2.07 -1.26 11.96
N MET A 14 -2.85 -1.95 11.11
CA MET A 14 -2.77 -3.39 10.92
C MET A 14 -1.79 -3.83 9.82
N ASP A 15 -1.26 -2.89 9.02
CA ASP A 15 -0.14 -3.19 8.14
C ASP A 15 1.13 -3.42 8.98
N ASP A 16 2.19 -3.97 8.39
CA ASP A 16 3.49 -4.10 9.06
C ASP A 16 4.16 -2.72 9.16
N PHE A 17 3.61 -1.85 10.01
CA PHE A 17 3.99 -0.45 10.11
C PHE A 17 5.40 -0.27 10.71
N ASN A 18 5.86 -1.23 11.51
CA ASN A 18 7.21 -1.25 12.08
C ASN A 18 8.20 -2.13 11.29
N GLY A 19 7.72 -2.90 10.30
CA GLY A 19 8.54 -3.79 9.48
C GLY A 19 9.07 -5.02 10.21
N ALA A 20 8.46 -5.41 11.33
CA ALA A 20 8.99 -6.45 12.22
C ALA A 20 8.51 -7.86 11.87
N PHE A 21 7.51 -8.02 10.99
CA PHE A 21 6.81 -9.29 10.81
C PHE A 21 6.96 -9.87 9.40
N CYS A 22 6.86 -9.03 8.38
CA CYS A 22 6.81 -9.47 6.99
C CYS A 22 8.17 -9.50 6.29
N ASN A 23 9.25 -9.05 6.96
CA ASN A 23 10.61 -8.90 6.39
C ASN A 23 10.64 -8.08 5.10
N ASN A 24 9.71 -7.13 4.94
CA ASN A 24 9.51 -6.41 3.69
C ASN A 24 9.46 -4.88 3.88
N GLY A 25 10.12 -4.40 4.94
CA GLY A 25 10.13 -3.00 5.34
C GLY A 25 8.79 -2.54 5.92
N THR A 26 8.65 -1.23 6.12
CA THR A 26 7.43 -0.63 6.66
C THR A 26 6.34 -0.51 5.60
N TYR A 27 5.09 -0.74 5.99
CA TYR A 27 3.89 -0.59 5.15
C TYR A 27 3.91 -1.40 3.83
N PRO A 28 4.26 -2.69 3.84
CA PRO A 28 4.39 -3.47 2.61
C PRO A 28 3.07 -3.61 1.85
N PHE A 29 1.92 -3.66 2.52
CA PHE A 29 0.63 -3.79 1.83
C PHE A 29 0.26 -2.51 1.09
N ILE A 30 0.35 -1.36 1.75
CA ILE A 30 0.02 -0.07 1.13
C ILE A 30 0.96 0.23 -0.03
N LYS A 31 2.27 0.05 0.16
CA LYS A 31 3.27 0.32 -0.90
C LYS A 31 3.01 -0.49 -2.16
N ASN A 32 2.74 -1.79 -2.01
CA ASN A 32 2.42 -2.65 -3.16
C ASN A 32 1.10 -2.24 -3.82
N SER A 33 0.10 -1.87 -3.02
CA SER A 33 -1.21 -1.51 -3.56
C SER A 33 -1.18 -0.19 -4.33
N LEU A 34 -0.39 0.79 -3.87
CA LEU A 34 -0.19 2.06 -4.59
C LEU A 34 0.49 1.86 -5.95
N ALA A 35 1.42 0.90 -6.07
CA ALA A 35 2.07 0.57 -7.33
C ALA A 35 1.10 -0.03 -8.38
N LEU A 36 -0.04 -0.55 -7.95
CA LEU A 36 -1.10 -1.09 -8.82
C LEU A 36 -2.17 -0.05 -9.18
N LEU A 37 -2.19 1.09 -8.48
CA LEU A 37 -3.11 2.18 -8.81
C LEU A 37 -2.61 2.91 -10.07
N PRO A 38 -3.52 3.38 -10.94
CA PRO A 38 -3.19 4.02 -12.20
C PRO A 38 -2.53 5.42 -12.07
N THR A 39 -1.96 5.76 -10.90
CA THR A 39 -1.41 7.08 -10.59
C THR A 39 0.12 7.08 -10.56
N ASN A 40 0.73 8.05 -11.23
CA ASN A 40 2.17 8.38 -11.13
C ASN A 40 2.51 8.95 -9.74
N LEU A 41 2.33 8.18 -8.67
CA LEU A 41 2.79 8.59 -7.35
C LEU A 41 4.32 8.52 -7.35
N PRO A 42 5.03 9.59 -6.94
CA PRO A 42 6.48 9.56 -6.82
C PRO A 42 6.85 8.43 -5.85
N SER A 43 7.88 7.68 -6.21
CA SER A 43 8.43 6.51 -5.51
C SER A 43 9.03 6.83 -4.12
N TYR A 44 8.60 7.93 -3.49
CA TYR A 44 9.12 8.47 -2.24
C TYR A 44 8.01 8.56 -1.18
N ILE A 45 7.42 7.41 -0.86
CA ILE A 45 6.75 7.12 0.42
C ILE A 45 7.33 5.80 0.93
#